data_AF-A0A087Y7N6-F1
#
_entry.id   AF-A0A087Y7N6-F1
#
_cell.length_a   1.000
_cell.length_b   1.000
_cell.length_c   1.000
_cell.angle_alpha   90.00
_cell.angle_beta   90.00
_cell.angle_gamma   90.00
#
_symmetry.space_group_name_H-M   'P 1'
#
loop_
_entity.id
_entity.type
_entity.pdbx_description
1 polymer ?
#
loop_
_entity_poly.entity_id
_entity_poly.type
_entity_poly.pdbx_seq_one_letter_code
_entity_poly.pdbx_strand_id
1 'polypeptide(L)'
;MGKKFFVIVEGVETGAQRCLVQMIRDIGQTKVSSPEECDYFLVFCPVVSRVAADISGALARVPANKPGILVVLHHTSDANLALAESSRQVHDLNVILTVDFLFWNDDLLDSSCNNKSWNLIQNHLGCSKNSVKIKNIHKKHQDFHDSLQTEQEVKLFCLCLLINLFYCVIIIIMQTNSMIMT
;
A
#
# COMPACT_ATOMS: atom_id res chain seq x y z
N MET A 1 -5.83 1.92 22.29
CA MET A 1 -4.75 2.24 21.35
C MET A 1 -5.07 3.57 20.69
N GLY A 2 -4.07 4.40 20.38
CA GLY A 2 -4.32 5.63 19.64
C GLY A 2 -4.65 5.36 18.18
N LYS A 3 -4.83 6.42 17.38
CA LYS A 3 -5.30 6.34 15.98
C LYS A 3 -4.22 6.66 14.94
N LYS A 4 -3.06 7.13 15.37
CA LYS A 4 -1.97 7.54 14.48
C LYS A 4 -0.98 6.39 14.30
N PHE A 5 -0.60 6.11 13.06
CA PHE A 5 0.34 5.05 12.76
C PHE A 5 1.44 5.50 11.83
N PHE A 6 2.64 4.99 12.07
CA PHE A 6 3.78 5.15 11.17
C PHE A 6 4.07 3.83 10.47
N VAL A 7 4.42 3.90 9.19
CA VAL A 7 4.64 2.71 8.35
C VAL A 7 6.14 2.44 8.23
N ILE A 8 6.56 1.21 8.52
CA ILE A 8 7.93 0.74 8.28
C ILE A 8 7.89 -0.24 7.10
N VAL A 9 8.54 0.13 6.00
CA VAL A 9 8.68 -0.67 4.76
C VAL A 9 10.17 -0.83 4.44
N GLU A 10 10.57 -2.00 3.97
CA GLU A 10 11.87 -2.20 3.31
C GLU A 10 11.73 -1.98 1.81
N GLY A 11 12.61 -1.15 1.24
CA GLY A 11 12.67 -0.95 -0.21
C GLY A 11 11.45 -0.21 -0.78
N VAL A 12 11.09 -0.57 -2.00
CA VAL A 12 9.97 0.04 -2.73
C VAL A 12 8.64 -0.50 -2.20
N GLU A 13 7.72 0.40 -1.88
CA GLU A 13 6.38 0.01 -1.40
C GLU A 13 5.60 -0.74 -2.49
N THR A 14 5.09 -1.92 -2.18
CA THR A 14 4.29 -2.76 -3.09
C THR A 14 2.83 -2.26 -3.18
N GLY A 15 2.11 -2.69 -4.22
CA GLY A 15 0.67 -2.39 -4.33
C GLY A 15 -0.13 -2.92 -3.13
N ALA A 16 0.25 -4.10 -2.64
CA ALA A 16 -0.38 -4.76 -1.51
C ALA A 16 -0.18 -3.98 -0.20
N GLN A 17 1.01 -3.43 0.01
CA GLN A 17 1.31 -2.56 1.14
C GLN A 17 0.48 -1.27 1.09
N ARG A 18 0.43 -0.61 -0.06
CA ARG A 18 -0.41 0.60 -0.27
C ARG A 18 -1.88 0.30 0.01
N CYS A 19 -2.38 -0.82 -0.48
CA CYS A 19 -3.76 -1.26 -0.25
C CYS A 19 -4.04 -1.45 1.25
N LEU A 20 -3.15 -2.13 2.00
CA LEU A 20 -3.29 -2.30 3.45
C LEU A 20 -3.25 -0.96 4.22
N VAL A 21 -2.34 -0.06 3.85
CA VAL A 21 -2.29 1.29 4.43
C VAL A 21 -3.60 2.02 4.20
N GLN A 22 -4.15 1.95 2.98
CA GLN A 22 -5.40 2.62 2.65
C GLN A 22 -6.59 1.99 3.38
N MET A 23 -6.65 0.66 3.51
CA MET A 23 -7.68 -0.03 4.30
C MET A 23 -7.69 0.42 5.76
N ILE A 24 -6.50 0.56 6.35
CA ILE A 24 -6.34 1.03 7.74
C ILE A 24 -6.80 2.50 7.87
N ARG A 25 -6.55 3.35 6.87
CA ARG A 25 -7.08 4.72 6.83
C ARG A 25 -8.60 4.76 6.71
N ASP A 26 -9.18 3.89 5.87
CA ASP A 26 -10.62 3.82 5.62
C ASP A 26 -11.43 3.45 6.88
N ILE A 27 -10.81 2.76 7.85
CA ILE A 27 -11.42 2.47 9.17
C ILE A 27 -11.14 3.56 10.23
N GLY A 28 -10.66 4.73 9.81
CA GLY A 28 -10.52 5.92 10.66
C GLY A 28 -9.19 6.05 11.39
N GLN A 29 -8.16 5.32 10.96
CA GLN A 29 -6.78 5.53 11.43
C GLN A 29 -6.07 6.58 10.56
N THR A 30 -5.01 7.20 11.10
CA THR A 30 -4.27 8.28 10.44
C THR A 30 -2.81 7.88 10.25
N LYS A 31 -2.34 7.80 9.00
CA LYS A 31 -0.91 7.65 8.71
C LYS A 31 -0.20 8.97 9.02
N VAL A 32 0.85 8.92 9.83
CA VAL A 32 1.71 10.08 10.12
C VAL A 32 3.04 9.98 9.37
N SER A 33 3.71 11.13 9.23
CA SER A 33 4.96 11.26 8.47
C SER A 33 6.22 11.13 9.35
N SER A 34 6.06 11.14 10.67
CA SER A 34 7.16 11.01 11.64
C SER A 34 6.87 9.88 12.65
N PRO A 35 7.88 9.09 13.04
CA PRO A 35 7.73 8.02 14.03
C PRO A 35 7.46 8.55 15.45
N GLU A 36 7.82 9.79 15.76
CA GLU A 36 7.57 10.42 17.06
C GLU A 36 6.07 10.69 17.26
N GLU A 37 5.34 11.00 16.19
CA GLU A 37 3.92 11.36 16.22
C GLU A 37 2.96 10.15 16.26
N CYS A 38 3.44 8.95 15.97
CA CYS A 38 2.59 7.77 15.90
C CYS A 38 2.26 7.20 17.27
N ASP A 39 1.09 6.61 17.40
CA ASP A 39 0.70 5.82 18.56
C ASP A 39 1.19 4.37 18.43
N TYR A 40 1.39 3.90 17.20
CA TYR A 40 1.89 2.56 16.90
C TYR A 40 2.58 2.47 15.53
N PHE A 41 3.35 1.40 15.35
CA PHE A 41 4.02 1.09 14.09
C PHE A 41 3.25 0.04 13.29
N LEU A 42 3.12 0.24 11.99
CA LEU A 42 2.67 -0.77 11.04
C LEU A 42 3.90 -1.26 10.27
N VAL A 43 4.32 -2.49 10.55
CA VAL A 43 5.59 -3.03 10.06
C VAL A 43 5.30 -4.06 8.98
N PHE A 44 5.76 -3.79 7.76
CA PHE A 44 5.63 -4.76 6.67
C PHE A 44 6.87 -5.65 6.57
N CYS A 45 6.64 -6.96 6.49
CA CYS A 45 7.65 -7.99 6.36
C CYS A 45 7.32 -8.87 5.14
N PRO A 46 7.78 -8.52 3.93
CA PRO A 46 7.69 -9.43 2.79
C PRO A 46 8.54 -10.68 3.04
N VAL A 47 7.93 -11.86 2.99
CA VAL A 47 8.61 -13.15 3.14
C VAL A 47 9.16 -13.56 1.78
N VAL A 48 10.49 -13.53 1.66
CA VAL A 48 11.17 -13.87 0.40
C VAL A 48 11.80 -15.26 0.49
N SER A 49 12.22 -15.69 1.68
CA SER A 49 12.84 -17.01 1.84
C SER A 49 12.71 -17.65 3.22
N ARG A 50 12.80 -16.87 4.31
CA ARG A 50 12.91 -17.39 5.68
C ARG A 50 12.17 -16.48 6.66
N VAL A 51 10.96 -16.90 7.00
CA VAL A 51 10.04 -16.18 7.91
C VAL A 51 10.74 -15.61 9.15
N ALA A 52 11.50 -16.41 9.90
CA ALA A 52 12.13 -15.95 11.14
C ALA A 52 13.19 -14.85 10.94
N ALA A 53 14.01 -14.96 9.88
CA ALA A 53 15.06 -13.98 9.59
C ALA A 53 14.44 -12.68 9.05
N ASP A 54 13.48 -12.80 8.15
CA ASP A 54 12.76 -11.67 7.56
C ASP A 54 12.02 -10.88 8.66
N ILE A 55 11.36 -11.58 9.60
CA ILE A 55 10.71 -10.96 10.77
C ILE A 55 11.72 -10.25 11.66
N SER A 56 12.84 -10.90 11.98
CA SER A 56 13.87 -10.30 12.85
C SER A 56 14.45 -9.03 12.24
N GLY A 57 14.72 -9.05 10.93
CA GLY A 57 15.15 -7.87 10.17
C GLY A 57 14.10 -6.76 10.18
N ALA A 58 12.82 -7.12 10.04
CA ALA A 58 11.73 -6.16 10.05
C ALA A 58 11.57 -5.45 11.40
N LEU A 59 11.65 -6.21 12.49
CA LEU A 59 11.47 -5.71 13.85
C LEU A 59 12.66 -4.91 14.37
N ALA A 60 13.88 -5.15 13.86
CA ALA A 60 15.06 -4.39 14.24
C ALA A 60 14.95 -2.88 13.99
N ARG A 61 14.01 -2.44 13.15
CA ARG A 61 13.74 -1.02 12.87
C ARG A 61 12.64 -0.41 13.75
N VAL A 62 11.96 -1.22 14.56
CA VAL A 62 10.90 -0.75 15.43
C VAL A 62 11.52 -0.18 16.71
N PRO A 63 11.24 1.09 17.05
CA PRO A 63 11.62 1.64 18.35
C PRO A 63 10.98 0.84 19.49
N ALA A 64 11.79 0.45 20.47
CA ALA A 64 11.38 -0.45 21.56
C ALA A 64 10.35 0.16 22.55
N ASN A 65 9.86 1.37 22.31
CA ASN A 65 9.01 2.13 23.23
C ASN A 65 7.56 2.29 22.77
N LYS A 66 7.19 1.79 21.59
CA LYS A 66 5.82 1.87 21.06
C LYS A 66 5.39 0.55 20.45
N PRO A 67 4.09 0.23 20.52
CA PRO A 67 3.60 -1.04 20.02
C PRO A 67 3.67 -1.12 18.49
N GLY A 68 3.93 -2.32 17.97
CA GLY A 68 3.97 -2.63 16.54
C GLY A 68 2.91 -3.66 16.14
N ILE A 69 2.27 -3.43 15.00
CA ILE A 69 1.50 -4.44 14.26
C ILE A 69 2.39 -4.94 13.12
N LEU A 70 2.76 -6.22 13.18
CA LEU A 70 3.57 -6.87 12.16
C LEU A 70 2.65 -7.50 11.10
N VAL A 71 2.86 -7.10 9.86
CA VAL A 71 2.17 -7.62 8.67
C VAL A 71 3.17 -8.43 7.86
N VAL A 72 3.02 -9.74 7.90
CA VAL A 72 3.83 -10.70 7.14
C VAL A 72 3.18 -10.91 5.78
N LEU A 73 3.89 -10.55 4.70
CA LEU A 73 3.38 -10.61 3.32
C LEU A 73 4.00 -11.80 2.58
N HIS A 74 3.17 -12.79 2.26
CA HIS A 74 3.57 -14.00 1.55
C HIS A 74 3.23 -13.86 0.06
N HIS A 75 4.25 -13.88 -0.79
CA HIS A 75 4.07 -13.83 -2.23
C HIS A 75 3.66 -15.22 -2.74
N THR A 76 2.41 -15.36 -3.18
CA THR A 76 1.86 -16.63 -3.69
C THR A 76 0.66 -16.36 -4.58
N SER A 77 0.46 -17.18 -5.61
CA SER A 77 -0.77 -17.17 -6.42
C SER A 77 -1.87 -18.05 -5.80
N ASP A 78 -1.57 -18.85 -4.78
CA ASP A 78 -2.54 -19.76 -4.14
C ASP A 78 -3.29 -19.06 -2.99
N ALA A 79 -4.55 -18.69 -3.25
CA ALA A 79 -5.42 -18.06 -2.26
C ALA A 79 -5.89 -19.00 -1.13
N ASN A 80 -5.69 -20.32 -1.28
CA ASN A 80 -6.07 -21.32 -0.28
C ASN A 80 -4.87 -21.84 0.53
N LEU A 81 -3.69 -21.23 0.34
CA LEU A 81 -2.47 -21.65 1.02
C LEU A 81 -2.67 -21.67 2.54
N ALA A 82 -2.47 -22.85 3.13
CA ALA A 82 -2.49 -23.03 4.58
C ALA A 82 -1.17 -22.55 5.17
N LEU A 83 -1.17 -21.37 5.77
CA LEU A 83 -0.01 -20.82 6.47
C LEU A 83 0.04 -21.32 7.92
N ALA A 84 1.25 -21.65 8.38
CA ALA A 84 1.53 -21.68 9.81
C ALA A 84 1.47 -20.25 10.36
N GLU A 85 0.87 -20.06 11.54
CA GLU A 85 0.74 -18.72 12.13
C GLU A 85 2.11 -18.12 12.44
N SER A 86 2.48 -17.05 11.74
CA SER A 86 3.80 -16.40 11.89
C SER A 86 4.00 -15.80 13.28
N SER A 87 2.91 -15.54 14.02
CA SER A 87 2.93 -15.13 15.42
C SER A 87 3.74 -16.07 16.32
N ARG A 88 3.86 -17.37 15.96
CA ARG A 88 4.67 -18.35 16.69
C ARG A 88 6.18 -18.08 16.60
N GLN A 89 6.62 -17.30 15.62
CA GLN A 89 8.02 -16.94 15.38
C GLN A 89 8.36 -15.55 15.92
N VAL A 90 7.39 -14.84 16.51
CA VAL A 90 7.57 -13.50 17.06
C VAL A 90 7.76 -13.61 18.56
N HIS A 91 8.93 -13.17 19.04
CA HIS A 91 9.28 -13.15 20.46
C HIS A 91 9.41 -11.72 21.02
N ASP A 92 9.26 -10.70 20.17
CA ASP A 92 9.36 -9.30 20.57
C ASP A 92 8.08 -8.84 21.28
N LEU A 93 8.23 -8.42 22.53
CA LEU A 93 7.13 -7.96 23.40
C LEU A 93 6.49 -6.64 22.91
N ASN A 94 7.17 -5.89 22.05
CA ASN A 94 6.62 -4.67 21.46
C ASN A 94 5.64 -4.97 20.32
N VAL A 95 5.63 -6.21 19.80
CA VAL A 95 4.67 -6.62 18.76
C VAL A 95 3.38 -7.08 19.41
N ILE A 96 2.35 -6.24 19.30
CA ILE A 96 1.03 -6.46 19.91
C ILE A 96 0.10 -7.30 19.04
N LEU A 97 0.38 -7.38 17.74
CA LEU A 97 -0.39 -8.14 16.77
C LEU A 97 0.51 -8.56 15.62
N THR A 98 0.45 -9.83 15.25
CA THR A 98 1.06 -10.36 14.03
C THR A 98 -0.03 -10.93 13.15
N VAL A 99 -0.02 -10.56 11.87
CA VAL A 99 -0.99 -11.00 10.89
C VAL A 99 -0.30 -11.41 9.59
N ASP A 100 -0.87 -12.41 8.94
CA ASP A 100 -0.37 -12.97 7.69
C ASP A 100 -1.28 -12.54 6.53
N PHE A 101 -0.68 -12.06 5.45
CA PHE A 101 -1.38 -11.68 4.22
C PHE A 101 -0.74 -12.35 3.01
N LEU A 102 -1.58 -12.83 2.10
CA LEU A 102 -1.20 -13.38 0.79
C LEU A 102 -1.36 -12.30 -0.28
N PHE A 103 -0.37 -12.17 -1.16
CA PHE A 103 -0.43 -11.26 -2.31
C PHE A 103 0.20 -11.90 -3.55
N TRP A 104 -0.25 -11.45 -4.72
CA TRP A 104 0.23 -11.87 -6.04
C TRP A 104 0.23 -10.68 -6.98
N ASN A 105 1.31 -10.47 -7.74
CA ASN A 105 1.41 -9.37 -8.71
C ASN A 105 0.98 -8.00 -8.12
N ASP A 106 1.53 -7.64 -6.95
CA ASP A 106 1.19 -6.42 -6.22
C ASP A 106 -0.23 -6.32 -5.66
N ASP A 107 -1.08 -7.33 -5.82
CA ASP A 107 -2.47 -7.31 -5.33
C ASP A 107 -2.70 -8.28 -4.17
N LEU A 108 -3.48 -7.86 -3.17
CA LEU A 108 -3.90 -8.73 -2.08
C LEU A 108 -4.89 -9.78 -2.59
N LEU A 109 -4.67 -11.04 -2.24
CA LEU A 109 -5.60 -12.10 -2.60
C LEU A 109 -6.91 -12.01 -1.81
N ASP A 110 -8.01 -12.42 -2.43
CA ASP A 110 -9.26 -12.71 -1.73
C ASP A 110 -9.17 -14.12 -1.11
N SER A 111 -8.54 -14.20 0.06
CA SER A 111 -8.34 -15.46 0.80
C SER A 111 -9.03 -15.45 2.16
N SER A 112 -9.34 -16.65 2.67
CA SER A 112 -9.81 -16.81 4.05
C SER A 112 -8.77 -16.33 5.07
N CYS A 113 -7.48 -16.51 4.76
CA CYS A 113 -6.34 -16.00 5.54
C CYS A 113 -6.38 -14.47 5.64
N ASN A 114 -6.46 -13.76 4.52
CA ASN A 114 -6.49 -12.30 4.48
C ASN A 114 -7.73 -11.76 5.21
N ASN A 115 -8.89 -12.39 5.01
CA ASN A 115 -10.11 -12.01 5.71
C ASN A 115 -9.99 -12.22 7.24
N LYS A 116 -9.39 -13.32 7.71
CA LYS A 116 -9.11 -13.56 9.14
C LYS A 116 -8.16 -12.49 9.70
N SER A 117 -7.04 -12.25 9.01
CA SER A 117 -6.04 -11.26 9.39
C SER A 117 -6.61 -9.84 9.44
N TRP A 118 -7.44 -9.46 8.48
CA TRP A 118 -8.11 -8.17 8.47
C TRP A 118 -9.08 -8.02 9.65
N ASN A 119 -9.88 -9.06 9.96
CA ASN A 119 -10.75 -9.04 11.14
C ASN A 119 -9.95 -8.87 12.44
N LEU A 120 -8.77 -9.50 12.55
CA LEU A 120 -7.88 -9.32 13.72
C LEU A 120 -7.41 -7.87 13.85
N ILE A 121 -7.01 -7.22 12.75
CA ILE A 121 -6.65 -5.80 12.74
C ILE A 121 -7.84 -4.95 13.21
N GLN A 122 -9.02 -5.13 12.61
CA GLN A 122 -10.21 -4.33 12.95
C GLN A 122 -10.58 -4.45 14.43
N ASN A 123 -10.58 -5.68 14.95
CA ASN A 123 -10.87 -5.95 16.36
C ASN A 123 -9.83 -5.28 17.27
N HIS A 124 -8.55 -5.39 16.92
CA HIS A 124 -7.46 -4.84 17.73
C HIS A 124 -7.47 -3.30 17.75
N LEU A 125 -7.81 -2.67 16.62
CA LEU A 125 -7.92 -1.22 16.50
C LEU A 125 -9.27 -0.66 17.01
N GLY A 126 -10.14 -1.50 17.57
CA GLY A 126 -11.43 -1.08 18.14
C GLY A 126 -12.42 -0.55 17.10
N CYS A 127 -12.30 -0.97 15.84
CA CYS A 127 -13.20 -0.56 14.77
C CYS A 127 -14.47 -1.42 14.84
N SER A 128 -15.63 -0.78 15.05
CA SER A 128 -16.95 -1.45 15.10
C SER A 128 -17.20 -2.25 13.81
N LYS A 129 -17.92 -3.37 13.91
CA LYS A 129 -18.21 -4.35 12.84
C LYS A 129 -19.09 -3.79 11.71
N ASN A 130 -18.66 -2.73 11.05
CA ASN A 130 -19.00 -2.52 9.65
C ASN A 130 -18.05 -3.41 8.87
N SER A 131 -18.46 -4.67 8.65
CA SER A 131 -17.67 -5.68 7.95
C SER A 131 -17.50 -5.29 6.48
N VAL A 132 -16.56 -4.39 6.19
CA VAL A 132 -16.12 -4.15 4.81
C VAL A 132 -15.36 -5.40 4.40
N LYS A 133 -16.03 -6.31 3.67
CA LYS A 133 -15.37 -7.49 3.09
C LYS A 133 -14.25 -7.02 2.18
N ILE A 134 -13.07 -7.67 2.24
CA ILE A 134 -11.93 -7.36 1.36
C ILE A 134 -12.36 -7.31 -0.12
N LYS A 135 -13.32 -8.15 -0.53
CA LYS A 135 -13.97 -8.10 -1.86
C LYS A 135 -14.48 -6.72 -2.29
N ASN A 136 -15.13 -5.99 -1.38
CA ASN A 136 -15.69 -4.67 -1.68
C ASN A 136 -14.60 -3.58 -1.70
N ILE A 137 -13.55 -3.79 -0.90
CA ILE A 137 -12.38 -2.89 -0.87
C ILE A 137 -11.58 -3.05 -2.15
N HIS A 138 -11.31 -4.30 -2.57
CA HIS A 138 -10.55 -4.59 -3.77
C HIS A 138 -11.20 -3.95 -4.99
N LYS A 139 -12.53 -4.07 -5.12
CA LYS A 139 -13.29 -3.36 -6.17
C LYS A 139 -13.14 -1.83 -6.05
N LYS A 140 -13.40 -1.25 -4.88
CA LYS A 140 -13.29 0.20 -4.66
C LYS A 140 -11.87 0.74 -4.92
N HIS A 141 -10.85 -0.03 -4.55
CA HIS A 141 -9.44 0.35 -4.70
C HIS A 141 -8.94 0.12 -6.13
N GLN A 142 -9.41 -0.93 -6.80
CA GLN A 142 -9.19 -1.12 -8.23
C GLN A 142 -9.83 0.00 -9.03
N ASP A 143 -11.09 0.36 -8.74
CA ASP A 143 -11.77 1.52 -9.33
C ASP A 143 -10.97 2.82 -9.07
N PHE A 144 -10.39 2.99 -7.88
CA PHE A 144 -9.55 4.14 -7.55
C PHE A 144 -8.21 4.14 -8.31
N HIS A 145 -7.54 3.00 -8.43
CA HIS A 145 -6.29 2.85 -9.18
C HIS A 145 -6.51 3.10 -10.68
N ASP A 146 -7.58 2.53 -11.24
CA ASP A 146 -8.01 2.76 -12.62
C ASP A 146 -8.34 4.25 -12.85
N SER A 147 -9.00 4.90 -11.88
CA SER A 147 -9.29 6.33 -11.95
C SER A 147 -8.02 7.19 -11.93
N LEU A 148 -7.04 6.84 -11.09
CA LEU A 148 -5.77 7.58 -10.98
C LEU A 148 -4.92 7.42 -12.25
N GLN A 149 -4.89 6.21 -12.81
CA GLN A 149 -4.19 5.92 -14.06
C GLN A 149 -4.85 6.64 -15.24
N THR A 150 -6.18 6.66 -15.29
CA THR A 150 -6.94 7.43 -16.28
C THR A 150 -6.65 8.93 -16.16
N GLU A 151 -6.58 9.49 -14.95
CA GLU A 151 -6.27 10.91 -14.75
C GLU A 151 -4.87 11.28 -15.25
N GLN A 152 -3.87 10.43 -15.00
CA GLN A 152 -2.50 10.64 -15.47
C GLN A 152 -2.39 10.51 -16.99
N GLU A 153 -3.06 9.52 -17.60
CA GLU A 153 -3.12 9.35 -19.06
C GLU A 153 -3.74 10.58 -19.73
N VAL A 154 -4.84 11.10 -19.19
CA VAL A 154 -5.50 12.31 -19.72
C VAL A 154 -4.58 13.53 -19.59
N LYS A 155 -3.86 13.69 -18.47
CA LYS A 155 -2.88 14.77 -18.30
C LYS A 155 -1.73 14.66 -19.30
N LEU A 156 -1.19 13.46 -19.50
CA LEU A 156 -0.10 13.21 -20.44
C LEU A 156 -0.54 13.47 -21.89
N PHE A 157 -1.75 13.04 -22.26
CA PHE A 157 -2.34 13.30 -23.56
C PHE A 157 -2.56 14.79 -23.82
N CYS A 158 -3.11 15.53 -22.84
CA CYS A 158 -3.26 16.97 -22.92
C CYS A 158 -1.92 17.70 -23.08
N LEU A 159 -0.88 17.29 -22.35
CA LEU A 159 0.46 17.86 -22.48
C LEU A 159 1.03 17.63 -23.89
N CYS A 160 0.88 16.41 -24.44
CA CYS A 160 1.27 16.10 -25.80
C CYS A 160 0.55 16.96 -26.84
N LEU A 161 -0.77 17.19 -26.68
CA LEU A 161 -1.51 18.07 -27.59
C LEU A 161 -1.03 19.52 -27.55
N LEU A 162 -0.71 20.05 -26.36
CA LEU A 162 -0.17 21.41 -26.22
C LEU A 162 1.20 21.57 -26.89
N ILE A 163 2.08 20.57 -26.74
CA ILE A 163 3.40 20.57 -27.38
C ILE A 163 3.24 20.54 -28.92
N ASN A 164 2.37 19.68 -29.44
CA ASN A 164 2.13 19.59 -30.88
C ASN A 164 1.54 20.90 -31.44
N LEU A 165 0.58 21.52 -30.73
CA LEU A 165 0.02 22.81 -31.15
C LEU A 165 1.10 23.91 -31.20
N PHE A 166 1.97 23.97 -30.19
CA PHE A 166 3.06 24.94 -30.14
C PHE A 166 4.04 24.75 -31.31
N TYR A 167 4.38 23.50 -31.62
CA TYR A 167 5.25 23.17 -32.76
C TYR A 167 4.62 23.57 -34.11
N CYS A 168 3.32 23.31 -34.28
CA CYS A 168 2.57 23.75 -35.46
C CYS A 168 2.56 25.27 -35.61
N VAL A 169 2.37 26.02 -34.52
CA VAL A 169 2.40 27.49 -34.53
C VAL A 169 3.78 28.01 -34.94
N ILE A 170 4.87 27.43 -34.42
CA ILE A 170 6.23 27.80 -34.82
C ILE A 170 6.44 27.57 -36.32
N ILE A 171 6.03 26.42 -36.86
CA ILE A 171 6.16 26.13 -38.30
C ILE A 171 5.40 27.16 -39.14
N ILE A 172 4.15 27.49 -38.76
CA ILE A 172 3.33 28.48 -39.49
C ILE A 172 4.00 29.86 -39.44
N ILE A 173 4.53 30.28 -38.30
CA ILE A 173 5.27 31.55 -38.15
C ILE A 173 6.53 31.55 -39.04
N MET A 174 7.27 30.46 -39.10
CA MET A 174 8.44 30.35 -39.96
C MET A 174 8.07 30.41 -41.46
N GLN A 175 7.00 29.74 -41.87
CA GLN A 175 6.51 29.75 -43.25
C GLN A 175 6.00 31.14 -43.67
N THR A 176 5.25 31.82 -42.80
CA THR A 176 4.73 33.17 -43.07
C THR A 176 5.85 34.22 -43.15
N ASN A 177 6.84 34.16 -42.25
CA ASN A 177 8.01 35.05 -42.31
C ASN A 177 8.87 34.82 -43.57
N SER A 178 9.00 33.57 -44.03
CA SER A 178 9.70 33.26 -45.28
C SER A 178 8.98 33.80 -46.52
N MET A 179 7.65 33.93 -46.48
CA MET A 179 6.85 34.41 -47.61
C MET A 179 6.86 35.94 -47.73
N ILE A 180 6.96 36.67 -46.61
CA ILE A 180 6.99 38.15 -46.57
C ILE A 180 8.36 38.71 -47.04
N MET A 181 9.41 37.88 -47.04
CA MET A 181 10.79 38.24 -47.45
C MET A 181 11.10 37.95 -48.93
N THR A 182 10.09 37.64 -49.74
CA THR A 182 10.16 37.40 -51.20
C THR A 182 9.29 38.39 -51.95
#